data_AF-A0A8T3QE74-F1
#
_entry.id   AF-A0A8T3QE74-F1
#
_cell.length_a   1.000
_cell.length_b   1.000
_cell.length_c   1.000
_cell.angle_alpha   90.00
_cell.angle_beta   90.00
_cell.angle_gamma   90.00
#
_symmetry.space_group_name_H-M   'P 1'
#
loop_
_entity.id
_entity.type
_entity.pdbx_description
1 polymer ?
#
loop_
_entity_poly.entity_id
_entity_poly.type
_entity_poly.pdbx_seq_one_letter_code
_entity_poly.pdbx_strand_id
1 'polypeptide(L)' 'MHPLRHPRNAILLGLLFVFFGTVFFLVPTLGGWHVDYAGVTLLLCLGVAMGVMAYVLIVGTPND' A
#
# COMPACT_ATOMS: atom_id res chain seq x y z
N MET A 1 22.31 -7.49 10.90
CA MET A 1 20.91 -7.28 10.48
C MET A 1 20.52 -5.88 10.93
N HIS A 2 20.45 -4.91 10.02
CA HIS A 2 20.23 -3.50 10.37
C HIS A 2 18.74 -3.29 10.74
N PRO A 3 18.40 -3.02 12.00
CA PRO A 3 17.02 -2.80 12.40
C PRO A 3 16.57 -1.40 11.96
N LEU A 4 15.41 -1.32 11.31
CA LEU A 4 14.60 -0.10 11.21
C LEU A 4 15.20 1.08 10.39
N ARG A 5 15.75 0.79 9.21
CA ARG A 5 16.12 1.83 8.24
C ARG A 5 14.86 2.38 7.53
N HIS A 6 14.18 3.27 8.25
CA HIS A 6 13.14 4.22 7.84
C HIS A 6 11.69 3.72 7.60
N PRO A 7 10.70 4.14 8.41
CA PRO A 7 9.27 3.99 8.10
C PRO A 7 8.86 4.55 6.73
N ARG A 8 9.69 5.39 6.09
CA ARG A 8 9.53 5.83 4.70
C ARG A 8 9.47 4.66 3.70
N ASN A 9 10.17 3.55 3.94
CA ASN A 9 10.12 2.39 3.05
C ASN A 9 8.75 1.70 3.08
N ALA A 10 8.08 1.71 4.24
CA ALA A 10 6.72 1.18 4.37
C ALA A 10 5.70 2.06 3.64
N ILE A 11 5.87 3.39 3.65
CA ILE A 11 5.04 4.31 2.84
C ILE A 11 5.22 4.02 1.35
N LEU A 12 6.47 3.90 0.88
CA LEU A 12 6.76 3.62 -0.52
C LEU A 12 6.12 2.30 -0.97
N LEU A 13 6.21 1.26 -0.13
CA LEU A 13 5.62 -0.03 -0.43
C LEU A 13 4.08 0.01 -0.38
N GLY A 14 3.50 0.74 0.58
CA GLY A 14 2.05 0.97 0.63
C GLY A 14 1.51 1.70 -0.60
N LEU A 15 2.20 2.75 -1.05
CA LEU A 15 1.88 3.46 -2.30
C LEU A 15 1.98 2.55 -3.52
N LEU A 16 2.99 1.69 -3.58
CA LEU A 16 3.14 0.71 -4.65
C LEU A 16 1.96 -0.27 -4.69
N PHE A 17 1.49 -0.72 -3.53
CA PHE A 17 0.32 -1.62 -3.43
C PHE A 17 -0.96 -0.92 -3.89
N VAL A 18 -1.17 0.35 -3.51
CA VAL A 18 -2.31 1.14 -4.00
C VAL A 18 -2.24 1.36 -5.52
N PHE A 19 -1.04 1.64 -6.04
CA PHE A 19 -0.82 1.77 -7.47
C PHE A 19 -1.19 0.49 -8.22
N PHE A 20 -0.68 -0.67 -7.79
CA PHE A 20 -1.02 -1.94 -8.40
C PHE A 20 -2.50 -2.29 -8.25
N GLY A 21 -3.12 -2.06 -7.09
CA GLY A 21 -4.57 -2.23 -6.91
C GLY A 21 -5.39 -1.42 -7.91
N THR A 22 -4.96 -0.17 -8.16
CA THR A 22 -5.60 0.71 -9.13
C THR A 22 -5.42 0.19 -10.56
N VAL A 23 -4.23 -0.28 -10.93
CA VAL A 23 -3.95 -0.84 -12.26
C VAL A 23 -4.72 -2.15 -12.50
N PHE A 24 -4.73 -3.06 -11.52
CA PHE A 24 -5.46 -4.33 -11.58
C PHE A 24 -6.98 -4.16 -11.59
N PHE A 25 -7.48 -3.02 -11.11
CA PHE A 25 -8.85 -2.62 -11.32
C PHE A 25 -9.06 -2.05 -12.73
N LEU A 26 -8.30 -1.02 -13.10
CA LEU A 26 -8.60 -0.20 -14.27
C LEU A 26 -8.34 -0.94 -15.60
N VAL A 27 -7.27 -1.73 -15.70
CA VAL A 27 -6.90 -2.42 -16.94
C VAL A 27 -7.97 -3.44 -17.36
N PRO A 28 -8.40 -4.38 -16.50
CA PRO A 28 -9.48 -5.31 -16.85
C PRO A 28 -10.81 -4.59 -17.10
N THR A 29 -11.11 -3.55 -16.32
CA THR A 29 -12.37 -2.78 -16.47
C THR A 29 -12.45 -2.09 -17.83
N LEU A 30 -11.37 -1.47 -18.31
CA LEU A 30 -11.33 -0.82 -19.62
C LEU A 30 -11.24 -1.82 -20.78
N GLY A 31 -10.60 -2.97 -20.55
CA GLY A 31 -10.47 -4.01 -21.58
C GLY A 31 -11.69 -4.95 -21.67
N GLY A 32 -12.68 -4.84 -20.77
CA GLY A 32 -13.84 -5.73 -20.72
C GLY A 32 -13.55 -7.14 -20.17
N TRP A 33 -12.46 -7.31 -19.42
CA TRP A 33 -12.05 -8.59 -18.83
C TRP A 33 -12.67 -8.78 -17.44
N HIS A 34 -12.60 -10.00 -16.91
CA HIS A 34 -13.05 -10.27 -15.55
C HIS A 34 -12.18 -9.51 -14.54
N VAL A 35 -12.83 -8.73 -13.67
CA VAL A 35 -12.19 -8.02 -12.57
C VAL A 35 -12.32 -8.87 -11.30
N ASP A 36 -11.19 -9.27 -10.70
CA ASP A 36 -11.18 -9.85 -9.36
C ASP A 36 -11.32 -8.74 -8.31
N TYR A 37 -12.57 -8.43 -7.97
CA TYR A 37 -12.89 -7.41 -6.98
C TYR A 37 -12.38 -7.75 -5.57
N ALA A 38 -12.31 -9.03 -5.21
CA ALA A 38 -11.82 -9.43 -3.89
C ALA A 38 -10.31 -9.19 -3.77
N GLY A 39 -9.54 -9.60 -4.78
CA GLY A 39 -8.11 -9.34 -4.87
C GLY A 39 -7.78 -7.85 -4.92
N VAL A 40 -8.45 -7.09 -5.78
CA VAL A 40 -8.28 -5.63 -5.87
C VAL A 40 -8.57 -4.93 -4.54
N THR A 41 -9.68 -5.27 -3.89
CA THR A 41 -10.07 -4.67 -2.61
C THR A 41 -9.05 -4.97 -1.52
N LEU A 42 -8.58 -6.22 -1.43
CA LEU A 42 -7.58 -6.61 -0.45
C LEU A 42 -6.25 -5.89 -0.68
N LEU A 43 -5.84 -5.76 -1.94
CA LEU A 43 -4.60 -5.07 -2.32
C LEU A 43 -4.62 -3.58 -1.96
N LEU A 44 -5.75 -2.91 -2.21
CA LEU A 44 -5.96 -1.51 -1.82
C LEU A 44 -5.99 -1.35 -0.29
N CYS A 45 -6.75 -2.19 0.41
CA CYS A 45 -6.83 -2.17 1.87
C CYS A 45 -5.47 -2.39 2.53
N LEU A 46 -4.66 -3.33 2.01
CA LEU A 46 -3.32 -3.59 2.49
C LEU A 46 -2.40 -2.39 2.28
N GLY A 47 -2.41 -1.77 1.10
CA GLY A 47 -1.63 -0.58 0.82
C GLY A 47 -1.96 0.60 1.76
N VAL A 48 -3.25 0.81 2.02
CA VAL A 48 -3.73 1.82 2.99
C VAL A 48 -3.27 1.47 4.40
N ALA A 49 -3.43 0.23 4.85
CA ALA A 49 -3.01 -0.21 6.18
C ALA A 49 -1.50 0.00 6.41
N MET A 50 -0.68 -0.28 5.39
CA MET A 50 0.76 -0.01 5.45
C MET A 50 1.09 1.48 5.56
N GLY A 51 0.33 2.33 4.86
CA GLY A 51 0.44 3.78 5.01
C GLY A 51 0.10 4.26 6.43
N VAL A 52 -0.97 3.73 7.02
CA VAL A 52 -1.35 4.00 8.41
C VAL A 52 -0.25 3.55 9.38
N MET A 53 0.26 2.33 9.22
CA MET A 53 1.36 1.83 10.04
C MET A 53 2.61 2.72 9.95
N ALA A 54 2.96 3.16 8.75
CA ALA A 54 4.10 4.04 8.59
C ALA A 54 3.88 5.42 9.23
N TYR A 55 2.67 5.98 9.15
CA TYR A 55 2.31 7.21 9.86
C TYR A 55 2.47 7.05 11.37
N VAL A 56 1.92 5.97 11.94
CA VAL A 56 2.04 5.66 13.37
C VAL A 56 3.51 5.55 13.80
N LEU A 57 4.36 4.90 13.01
CA LEU A 57 5.79 4.77 13.31
C LEU A 57 6.54 6.12 13.26
N ILE A 58 6.12 7.05 12.41
CA ILE A 58 6.69 8.40 12.34
C ILE A 58 6.25 9.22 13.56
N VAL A 59 4.97 9.18 13.91
CA VAL A 59 4.43 9.96 15.05
C VAL A 59 4.91 9.43 16.39
N GLY A 60 5.08 8.11 16.52
CA GLY A 60 5.54 7.46 17.75
C GLY A 60 7.06 7.53 17.98
N THR A 61 7.83 8.07 17.04
CA THR A 61 9.28 8.27 17.20
C THR A 61 9.53 9.49 18.09
N PRO A 62 10.27 9.37 19.21
CA PRO A 62 10.70 10.51 20.01
C PRO A 62 11.55 11.46 19.16
N ASN A 63 11.22 12.74 19.18
CA ASN A 63 12.01 13.80 18.54
C ASN A 63 13.06 14.27 19.55
N ASP A 64 14.08 13.45 19.78
CA ASP A 64 15.31 13.88 20.46
C ASP A 64 16.34 14.40 19.44
#